data_AF-A0A9D6XSF1-F1
#
_entry.id   AF-A0A9D6XSF1-F1
#
_cell.length_a   1.000
_cell.length_b   1.000
_cell.length_c   1.000
_cell.angle_alpha   90.00
_cell.angle_beta   90.00
_cell.angle_gamma   90.00
#
_symmetry.space_group_name_H-M   'P 1'
#
loop_
_entity.id
_entity.type
_entity.pdbx_description
1 polymer ?
#
loop_
_entity_poly.entity_id
_entity_poly.type
_entity_poly.pdbx_seq_one_letter_code
_entity_poly.pdbx_strand_id
1 'polypeptide(L)'
;MVRYRTHRVLTCLTALAAAAPSPATARQASKHSVDVVGRYTNMRYTEEHAYGYAVELWRHENAMIGLFLATEGLDVDIPAGLLEKVTYDEKTGALSFEARLSIGVVYSKEYNGAPSRDLFRFRGSLKKNQLRGQLERLDLLEPHSAAKTEQIILRRKQSASDMTAFKSYADWRDAKGEILKFRGPKW
;
A
#
# COMPACT_ATOMS: atom_id res chain seq x y z
N MET A 1 76.99 47.33 26.38
CA MET A 1 75.65 46.69 26.27
C MET A 1 75.76 45.59 25.23
N VAL A 2 76.11 44.33 25.50
CA VAL A 2 75.56 43.28 26.40
C VAL A 2 74.14 42.83 26.02
N ARG A 3 74.12 41.68 25.30
CA ARG A 3 73.26 40.47 25.42
C ARG A 3 72.37 40.05 24.24
N TYR A 4 72.44 38.72 24.07
CA TYR A 4 71.95 37.79 23.06
C TYR A 4 70.51 37.30 23.30
N ARG A 5 69.98 36.57 22.29
CA ARG A 5 68.94 35.49 22.34
C ARG A 5 67.50 36.00 22.56
N THR A 6 66.46 35.41 21.95
CA THR A 6 66.16 33.97 21.85
C THR A 6 65.12 33.69 20.75
N HIS A 7 65.28 32.55 20.07
CA HIS A 7 64.28 31.94 19.19
C HIS A 7 62.98 31.59 19.94
N ARG A 8 61.83 31.71 19.27
CA ARG A 8 60.61 30.97 19.62
C ARG A 8 60.20 30.12 18.42
N VAL A 9 60.49 28.84 18.55
CA VAL A 9 59.93 27.75 17.74
C VAL A 9 58.48 27.56 18.20
N LEU A 10 57.52 27.67 17.29
CA LEU A 10 56.13 27.29 17.57
C LEU A 10 55.87 25.93 16.92
N THR A 11 55.73 24.93 17.78
CA THR A 11 55.43 23.53 17.47
C THR A 11 54.02 23.44 16.86
N CYS A 12 53.95 23.04 15.60
CA CYS A 12 52.68 22.80 14.90
C CYS A 12 52.17 21.39 15.28
N LEU A 13 51.07 21.32 16.03
CA LEU A 13 50.40 20.06 16.37
C LEU A 13 49.82 19.42 15.10
N THR A 14 50.33 18.24 14.74
CA THR A 14 49.76 17.36 13.73
C THR A 14 48.51 16.67 14.29
N ALA A 15 47.33 17.02 13.76
CA ALA A 15 46.10 16.31 14.03
C ALA A 15 46.04 15.00 13.22
N LEU A 16 46.02 13.87 13.90
CA LEU A 16 45.84 12.53 13.31
C LEU A 16 44.34 12.32 13.03
N ALA A 17 43.93 12.40 11.77
CA ALA A 17 42.56 12.09 11.36
C ALA A 17 42.35 10.56 11.34
N ALA A 18 41.61 10.03 12.31
CA ALA A 18 41.16 8.64 12.31
C ALA A 18 40.09 8.43 11.24
N ALA A 19 40.41 7.67 10.19
CA ALA A 19 39.43 7.23 9.20
C ALA A 19 38.54 6.14 9.81
N ALA A 20 37.29 6.47 10.11
CA ALA A 20 36.30 5.50 10.52
C ALA A 20 35.77 4.73 9.29
N PRO A 21 35.75 3.38 9.30
CA PRO A 21 35.13 2.61 8.23
C PRO A 21 33.59 2.72 8.32
N SER A 22 32.95 3.18 7.23
CA SER A 22 31.49 3.19 7.10
C SER A 22 30.94 1.76 7.03
N PRO A 23 29.96 1.37 7.88
CA PRO A 23 29.17 0.17 7.65
C PRO A 23 27.97 0.53 6.78
N ALA A 24 28.20 0.77 5.49
CA ALA A 24 27.12 0.91 4.52
C ALA A 24 26.86 -0.44 3.86
N THR A 25 26.39 -1.41 4.64
CA THR A 25 25.75 -2.61 4.06
C THR A 25 24.38 -2.18 3.54
N ALA A 26 24.37 -1.57 2.36
CA ALA A 26 23.12 -1.35 1.63
C ALA A 26 22.51 -2.72 1.36
N ARG A 27 21.37 -2.99 2.00
CA ARG A 27 20.53 -4.17 1.76
C ARG A 27 20.10 -4.13 0.30
N GLN A 28 20.83 -4.86 -0.54
CA GLN A 28 20.51 -5.01 -1.95
C GLN A 28 19.26 -5.89 -2.02
N ALA A 29 18.08 -5.27 -1.98
CA ALA A 29 16.83 -5.92 -2.28
C ALA A 29 17.02 -6.63 -3.63
N SER A 30 16.79 -7.94 -3.66
CA SER A 30 16.90 -8.68 -4.91
C SER A 30 15.91 -8.04 -5.89
N LYS A 31 16.30 -7.80 -7.14
CA LYS A 31 15.41 -7.21 -8.15
C LYS A 31 14.12 -8.01 -8.39
N HIS A 32 14.01 -9.20 -7.79
CA HIS A 32 12.87 -10.09 -7.90
C HIS A 32 12.00 -10.14 -6.62
N SER A 33 12.41 -9.51 -5.50
CA SER A 33 11.59 -9.54 -4.29
C SER A 33 10.34 -8.67 -4.41
N VAL A 34 9.33 -9.04 -3.65
CA VAL A 34 8.09 -8.28 -3.48
C VAL A 34 8.08 -7.73 -2.07
N ASP A 35 8.35 -6.44 -1.93
CA ASP A 35 8.52 -5.76 -0.66
C ASP A 35 7.22 -5.11 -0.18
N VAL A 36 6.97 -5.18 1.12
CA VAL A 36 5.78 -4.56 1.73
C VAL A 36 5.91 -3.04 1.72
N VAL A 37 4.93 -2.36 1.11
CA VAL A 37 4.77 -0.90 1.22
C VAL A 37 3.91 -0.55 2.43
N GLY A 38 2.83 -1.29 2.64
CA GLY A 38 2.03 -1.24 3.87
C GLY A 38 0.54 -1.45 3.65
N ARG A 39 -0.16 -1.63 4.78
CA ARG A 39 -1.62 -1.70 4.85
C ARG A 39 -2.17 -0.36 5.30
N TYR A 40 -3.10 0.19 4.52
CA TYR A 40 -3.79 1.45 4.79
C TYR A 40 -5.27 1.16 4.97
N THR A 41 -5.89 1.61 6.05
CA THR A 41 -7.28 1.27 6.33
C THR A 41 -8.00 2.35 7.13
N ASN A 42 -9.32 2.43 6.94
CA ASN A 42 -10.27 3.10 7.83
C ASN A 42 -11.35 2.13 8.32
N MET A 43 -11.10 0.82 8.22
CA MET A 43 -12.05 -0.21 8.62
C MET A 43 -12.41 -0.06 10.10
N ARG A 44 -13.71 -0.11 10.36
CA ARG A 44 -14.29 -0.10 11.70
C ARG A 44 -14.98 -1.43 11.93
N TYR A 45 -14.88 -1.92 13.14
CA TYR A 45 -15.42 -3.21 13.56
C TYR A 45 -16.40 -2.97 14.71
N THR A 46 -17.55 -3.63 14.64
CA THR A 46 -18.48 -3.82 15.75
C THR A 46 -18.50 -5.31 16.11
N GLU A 47 -19.40 -5.75 17.00
CA GLU A 47 -19.47 -7.15 17.43
C GLU A 47 -19.72 -8.13 16.26
N GLU A 48 -20.53 -7.73 15.28
CA GLU A 48 -20.92 -8.60 14.16
C GLU A 48 -20.58 -8.03 12.78
N HIS A 49 -20.22 -6.73 12.71
CA HIS A 49 -20.13 -6.01 11.45
C HIS A 49 -18.77 -5.33 11.26
N ALA A 50 -18.37 -5.20 9.99
CA ALA A 50 -17.24 -4.39 9.57
C ALA A 50 -17.68 -3.40 8.50
N TYR A 51 -17.08 -2.20 8.53
CA TYR A 51 -17.36 -1.12 7.59
C TYR A 51 -16.08 -0.44 7.13
N GLY A 52 -16.02 -0.12 5.83
CA GLY A 52 -14.98 0.71 5.25
C GLY A 52 -13.99 -0.08 4.39
N TYR A 53 -12.77 0.45 4.28
CA TYR A 53 -11.82 0.04 3.24
C TYR A 53 -10.45 -0.29 3.79
N ALA A 54 -9.76 -1.16 3.08
CA ALA A 54 -8.32 -1.36 3.23
C ALA A 54 -7.63 -1.48 1.88
N VAL A 55 -6.41 -0.99 1.81
CA VAL A 55 -5.50 -1.19 0.68
C VAL A 55 -4.22 -1.79 1.22
N GLU A 56 -3.86 -2.95 0.68
CA GLU A 56 -2.60 -3.62 0.96
C GLU A 56 -1.68 -3.43 -0.25
N LEU A 57 -0.53 -2.78 -0.03
CA LEU A 57 0.41 -2.44 -1.10
C LEU A 57 1.74 -3.17 -0.94
N TRP A 58 2.24 -3.68 -2.06
CA TRP A 58 3.60 -4.20 -2.22
C TRP A 58 4.26 -3.60 -3.44
N ARG A 59 5.59 -3.50 -3.40
CA ARG A 59 6.46 -3.09 -4.50
C ARG A 59 7.10 -4.32 -5.10
N HIS A 60 6.99 -4.46 -6.42
CA HIS A 60 7.79 -5.39 -7.20
C HIS A 60 8.45 -4.59 -8.30
N GLU A 61 9.79 -4.57 -8.32
CA GLU A 61 10.57 -3.69 -9.18
C GLU A 61 10.09 -2.22 -9.05
N ASN A 62 9.60 -1.63 -10.13
CA ASN A 62 9.08 -0.26 -10.14
C ASN A 62 7.54 -0.20 -10.05
N ALA A 63 6.85 -1.34 -10.01
CA ALA A 63 5.39 -1.43 -10.02
C ALA A 63 4.78 -1.51 -8.62
N MET A 64 3.65 -0.84 -8.43
CA MET A 64 2.76 -1.07 -7.30
C MET A 64 1.79 -2.19 -7.63
N ILE A 65 1.73 -3.17 -6.74
CA ILE A 65 0.76 -4.27 -6.77
C ILE A 65 0.07 -4.35 -5.42
N GLY A 66 -1.11 -4.94 -5.36
CA GLY A 66 -1.84 -4.97 -4.11
C GLY A 66 -3.22 -5.59 -4.16
N LEU A 67 -3.89 -5.48 -3.03
CA LEU A 67 -5.29 -5.83 -2.85
C LEU A 67 -6.07 -4.61 -2.34
N PHE A 68 -7.29 -4.45 -2.85
CA PHE A 68 -8.32 -3.58 -2.29
C PHE A 68 -9.33 -4.44 -1.54
N LEU A 69 -9.70 -4.02 -0.34
CA LEU A 69 -10.73 -4.67 0.46
C LEU A 69 -11.81 -3.65 0.80
N ALA A 70 -13.06 -4.07 0.71
CA ALA A 70 -14.22 -3.27 1.08
C ALA A 70 -15.22 -4.15 1.81
N THR A 71 -15.88 -3.58 2.81
CA THR A 71 -16.97 -4.23 3.53
C THR A 71 -17.98 -3.20 4.01
N GLU A 72 -19.25 -3.60 3.93
CA GLU A 72 -20.44 -2.85 4.37
C GLU A 72 -21.44 -3.88 4.95
N GLY A 73 -21.06 -4.59 6.01
CA GLY A 73 -21.88 -5.69 6.49
C GLY A 73 -21.18 -6.57 7.52
N LEU A 74 -21.40 -7.88 7.44
CA LEU A 74 -20.84 -8.85 8.38
C LEU A 74 -19.30 -8.82 8.37
N ASP A 75 -18.69 -8.98 9.54
CA ASP A 75 -17.24 -9.16 9.67
C ASP A 75 -16.81 -10.61 9.39
N VAL A 76 -17.26 -11.15 8.25
CA VAL A 76 -16.93 -12.50 7.82
C VAL A 76 -16.47 -12.44 6.36
N ASP A 77 -15.30 -13.01 6.08
CA ASP A 77 -14.76 -13.16 4.72
C ASP A 77 -14.74 -11.88 3.87
N ILE A 78 -14.32 -10.77 4.49
CA ILE A 78 -14.24 -9.43 3.86
C ILE A 78 -13.79 -9.52 2.39
N PRO A 79 -14.61 -9.13 1.41
CA PRO A 79 -14.25 -9.21 0.00
C PRO A 79 -12.94 -8.50 -0.34
N ALA A 80 -12.21 -9.05 -1.30
CA ALA A 80 -10.93 -8.54 -1.75
C ALA A 80 -10.85 -8.57 -3.28
N GLY A 81 -10.28 -7.54 -3.87
CA GLY A 81 -9.99 -7.45 -5.30
C GLY A 81 -8.53 -7.16 -5.54
N LEU A 82 -7.99 -7.67 -6.66
CA LEU A 82 -6.67 -7.29 -7.13
C LEU A 82 -6.67 -5.81 -7.53
N LEU A 83 -5.58 -5.09 -7.25
CA LEU A 83 -5.38 -3.77 -7.83
C LEU A 83 -5.04 -3.91 -9.32
N GLU A 84 -5.86 -3.31 -10.16
CA GLU A 84 -5.73 -3.26 -11.61
C GLU A 84 -5.42 -1.83 -12.06
N LYS A 85 -4.82 -1.68 -13.25
CA LYS A 85 -4.50 -0.37 -13.87
C LYS A 85 -3.81 0.60 -12.90
N VAL A 86 -2.86 0.08 -12.12
CA VAL A 86 -2.18 0.84 -11.09
C VAL A 86 -1.18 1.81 -11.72
N THR A 87 -1.26 3.08 -11.34
CA THR A 87 -0.27 4.09 -11.69
C THR A 87 0.24 4.75 -10.43
N TYR A 88 1.56 4.82 -10.28
CA TYR A 88 2.20 5.46 -9.12
C TYR A 88 3.35 6.36 -9.56
N ASP A 89 3.32 7.61 -9.11
CA ASP A 89 4.42 8.56 -9.26
C ASP A 89 5.15 8.70 -7.92
N GLU A 90 6.39 8.24 -7.88
CA GLU A 90 7.25 8.29 -6.69
C GLU A 90 7.58 9.71 -6.22
N LYS A 91 7.62 10.68 -7.13
CA LYS A 91 8.00 12.06 -6.80
C LYS A 91 6.87 12.79 -6.10
N THR A 92 5.65 12.62 -6.61
CA THR A 92 4.46 13.30 -6.09
C THR A 92 3.69 12.46 -5.07
N GLY A 93 3.93 11.15 -5.05
CA GLY A 93 3.14 10.16 -4.32
C GLY A 93 1.76 9.93 -4.94
N ALA A 94 1.48 10.45 -6.14
CA ALA A 94 0.20 10.24 -6.80
C ALA A 94 -0.03 8.76 -7.07
N LEU A 95 -1.21 8.25 -6.70
CA LEU A 95 -1.61 6.86 -6.87
C LEU A 95 -3.03 6.80 -7.42
N SER A 96 -3.23 5.97 -8.45
CA SER A 96 -4.56 5.52 -8.86
C SER A 96 -4.57 4.04 -9.18
N PHE A 97 -5.74 3.43 -9.04
CA PHE A 97 -5.99 2.03 -9.34
C PHE A 97 -7.49 1.80 -9.58
N GLU A 98 -7.79 0.66 -10.19
CA GLU A 98 -9.13 0.05 -10.19
C GLU A 98 -9.10 -1.24 -9.37
N ALA A 99 -10.25 -1.65 -8.83
CA ALA A 99 -10.40 -2.96 -8.21
C ALA A 99 -11.82 -3.48 -8.41
N ARG A 100 -11.94 -4.79 -8.64
CA ARG A 100 -13.21 -5.49 -8.88
C ARG A 100 -13.57 -6.36 -7.69
N LEU A 101 -14.74 -6.15 -7.12
CA LEU A 101 -15.24 -6.87 -5.96
C LEU A 101 -16.71 -7.26 -6.16
N SER A 102 -17.20 -8.13 -5.27
CA SER A 102 -18.62 -8.38 -5.08
C SER A 102 -18.88 -8.22 -3.59
N ILE A 103 -19.42 -7.06 -3.18
CA ILE A 103 -19.59 -6.72 -1.75
C ILE A 103 -21.04 -6.79 -1.26
N GLY A 104 -21.98 -7.06 -2.16
CA GLY A 104 -23.39 -7.20 -1.83
C GLY A 104 -24.11 -8.14 -2.78
N VAL A 105 -25.44 -8.09 -2.70
CA VAL A 105 -26.35 -8.87 -3.52
C VAL A 105 -27.33 -7.92 -4.18
N VAL A 106 -27.50 -8.06 -5.50
CA VAL A 106 -28.42 -7.26 -6.31
C VAL A 106 -29.73 -8.04 -6.49
N TYR A 107 -30.84 -7.35 -6.19
CA TYR A 107 -32.19 -7.81 -6.46
C TYR A 107 -32.87 -6.83 -7.40
N SER A 108 -33.16 -7.29 -8.61
CA SER A 108 -33.84 -6.52 -9.65
C SER A 108 -34.80 -7.42 -10.43
N LYS A 109 -35.51 -6.85 -11.42
CA LYS A 109 -36.33 -7.66 -12.34
C LYS A 109 -35.50 -8.68 -13.13
N GLU A 110 -34.23 -8.37 -13.37
CA GLU A 110 -33.30 -9.20 -14.15
C GLU A 110 -32.47 -10.13 -13.26
N TYR A 111 -32.22 -9.75 -12.00
CA TYR A 111 -31.37 -10.48 -11.07
C TYR A 111 -32.12 -10.85 -9.79
N ASN A 112 -32.32 -12.14 -9.54
CA ASN A 112 -32.93 -12.63 -8.30
C ASN A 112 -31.86 -13.11 -7.31
N GLY A 113 -31.13 -12.17 -6.71
CA GLY A 113 -30.10 -12.47 -5.71
C GLY A 113 -28.74 -12.80 -6.30
N ALA A 114 -28.28 -12.01 -7.28
CA ALA A 114 -26.94 -12.16 -7.84
C ALA A 114 -25.90 -11.38 -7.02
N PRO A 115 -24.65 -11.85 -6.86
CA PRO A 115 -23.58 -11.04 -6.31
C PRO A 115 -23.40 -9.75 -7.14
N SER A 116 -23.23 -8.61 -6.47
CA SER A 116 -22.96 -7.33 -7.14
C SER A 116 -21.67 -7.39 -7.97
N ARG A 117 -21.58 -6.53 -9.00
CA ARG A 117 -20.36 -6.39 -9.81
C ARG A 117 -19.73 -5.02 -9.57
N ASP A 118 -19.14 -4.85 -8.39
CA ASP A 118 -18.59 -3.58 -7.94
C ASP A 118 -17.24 -3.24 -8.58
N LEU A 119 -17.20 -2.18 -9.40
CA LEU A 119 -15.96 -1.56 -9.86
C LEU A 119 -15.61 -0.37 -8.97
N PHE A 120 -14.50 -0.47 -8.26
CA PHE A 120 -13.91 0.62 -7.50
C PHE A 120 -12.83 1.33 -8.31
N ARG A 121 -12.82 2.65 -8.30
CA ARG A 121 -11.75 3.48 -8.88
C ARG A 121 -11.24 4.47 -7.85
N PHE A 122 -9.96 4.41 -7.56
CA PHE A 122 -9.31 5.33 -6.64
C PHE A 122 -8.41 6.31 -7.38
N ARG A 123 -8.44 7.58 -6.98
CA ARG A 123 -7.49 8.62 -7.39
C ARG A 123 -7.07 9.45 -6.19
N GLY A 124 -5.78 9.51 -5.91
CA GLY A 124 -5.28 10.26 -4.76
C GLY A 124 -3.77 10.23 -4.59
N SER A 125 -3.33 10.29 -3.35
CA SER A 125 -1.92 10.31 -2.99
C SER A 125 -1.61 9.33 -1.86
N LEU A 126 -0.54 8.57 -2.04
CA LEU A 126 0.09 7.74 -1.03
C LEU A 126 1.16 8.55 -0.29
N LYS A 127 1.04 8.63 1.02
CA LYS A 127 2.06 9.19 1.92
C LYS A 127 2.49 8.14 2.93
N LYS A 128 3.62 8.37 3.59
CA LYS A 128 4.22 7.43 4.56
C LYS A 128 3.23 6.81 5.57
N ASN A 129 2.24 7.60 6.03
CA ASN A 129 1.29 7.20 7.09
C ASN A 129 -0.17 7.18 6.65
N GLN A 130 -0.48 7.49 5.38
CA GLN A 130 -1.87 7.51 4.91
C GLN A 130 -1.98 7.38 3.40
N LEU A 131 -3.10 6.82 2.96
CA LEU A 131 -3.60 6.92 1.60
C LEU A 131 -4.84 7.82 1.63
N ARG A 132 -4.87 8.89 0.83
CA ARG A 132 -5.98 9.84 0.78
C ARG A 132 -6.36 10.14 -0.65
N GLY A 133 -7.65 10.20 -0.94
CA GLY A 133 -8.13 10.55 -2.27
C GLY A 133 -9.63 10.38 -2.42
N GLN A 134 -10.07 10.41 -3.68
CA GLN A 134 -11.43 10.10 -4.08
C GLN A 134 -11.54 8.61 -4.41
N LEU A 135 -12.61 7.98 -3.93
CA LEU A 135 -13.03 6.64 -4.30
C LEU A 135 -14.38 6.72 -4.99
N GLU A 136 -14.46 6.16 -6.19
CA GLU A 136 -15.68 5.97 -6.96
C GLU A 136 -16.05 4.49 -6.95
N ARG A 137 -17.33 4.17 -6.78
CA ARG A 137 -17.90 2.81 -6.84
C ARG A 137 -19.04 2.79 -7.85
N LEU A 138 -19.00 1.83 -8.77
CA LEU A 138 -20.08 1.52 -9.71
C LEU A 138 -20.51 0.07 -9.53
N ASP A 139 -21.80 -0.22 -9.61
CA ASP A 139 -22.29 -1.59 -9.81
C ASP A 139 -22.55 -1.83 -11.30
N LEU A 140 -21.80 -2.74 -11.91
CA LEU A 140 -21.91 -3.04 -13.33
C LEU A 140 -23.16 -3.88 -13.68
N LEU A 141 -23.88 -4.42 -12.69
CA LEU A 141 -25.20 -5.03 -12.90
C LEU A 141 -26.32 -3.99 -12.97
N GLU A 142 -26.08 -2.77 -12.49
CA GLU A 142 -27.03 -1.66 -12.54
C GLU A 142 -26.37 -0.44 -13.20
N PRO A 143 -26.03 -0.51 -14.50
CA PRO A 143 -25.23 0.52 -15.18
C PRO A 143 -25.91 1.90 -15.26
N HIS A 144 -27.21 1.95 -15.03
CA HIS A 144 -27.99 3.20 -14.97
C HIS A 144 -27.96 3.87 -13.59
N SER A 145 -27.50 3.16 -12.56
CA SER A 145 -27.31 3.73 -11.22
C SER A 145 -26.11 4.67 -11.22
N ALA A 146 -26.26 5.83 -10.57
CA ALA A 146 -25.18 6.79 -10.45
C ALA A 146 -24.01 6.21 -9.64
N ALA A 147 -22.78 6.51 -10.08
CA ALA A 147 -21.59 6.13 -9.34
C ALA A 147 -21.56 6.79 -7.97
N LYS A 148 -21.33 6.00 -6.91
CA LYS A 148 -21.14 6.52 -5.55
C LYS A 148 -19.71 7.03 -5.44
N THR A 149 -19.54 8.30 -5.08
CA THR A 149 -18.23 8.94 -4.97
C THR A 149 -18.03 9.52 -3.58
N GLU A 150 -16.89 9.24 -2.96
CA GLU A 150 -16.55 9.75 -1.63
C GLU A 150 -15.07 10.11 -1.48
N GLN A 151 -14.77 11.00 -0.52
CA GLN A 151 -13.41 11.31 -0.12
C GLN A 151 -13.01 10.40 1.03
N ILE A 152 -11.95 9.62 0.84
CA ILE A 152 -11.46 8.67 1.84
C ILE A 152 -10.08 9.05 2.38
N ILE A 153 -9.85 8.72 3.65
CA ILE A 153 -8.53 8.78 4.29
C ILE A 153 -8.30 7.44 4.99
N LEU A 154 -7.35 6.67 4.49
CA LEU A 154 -6.95 5.39 5.04
C LEU A 154 -5.64 5.58 5.79
N ARG A 155 -5.62 5.27 7.08
CA ARG A 155 -4.42 5.41 7.92
C ARG A 155 -3.57 4.16 7.79
N ARG A 156 -2.25 4.32 7.78
CA ARG A 156 -1.34 3.17 7.80
C ARG A 156 -1.51 2.42 9.12
N LYS A 157 -1.75 1.11 9.05
CA LYS A 157 -1.73 0.23 10.22
C LYS A 157 -0.28 -0.15 10.50
N GLN A 158 0.18 0.06 11.75
CA GLN A 158 1.60 -0.10 12.11
C GLN A 158 2.06 -1.56 12.22
N SER A 159 1.15 -2.53 12.36
CA SER A 159 1.49 -3.95 12.45
C SER A 159 1.94 -4.51 11.10
N ALA A 160 3.25 -4.39 10.81
CA ALA A 160 3.89 -5.07 9.69
C ALA A 160 3.83 -6.61 9.82
N SER A 161 3.48 -7.15 11.00
CA SER A 161 3.23 -8.58 11.22
C SER A 161 2.10 -9.15 10.36
N ASP A 162 1.18 -8.30 9.90
CA ASP A 162 0.00 -8.74 9.14
C ASP A 162 0.31 -8.89 7.63
N MET A 163 1.49 -8.45 7.18
CA MET A 163 1.87 -8.47 5.77
C MET A 163 3.22 -9.17 5.55
N THR A 164 3.20 -10.18 4.69
CA THR A 164 4.39 -10.94 4.29
C THR A 164 5.06 -10.29 3.08
N ALA A 165 6.39 -10.18 3.10
CA ALA A 165 7.20 -9.92 1.92
C ALA A 165 7.48 -11.25 1.20
N PHE A 166 7.60 -11.22 -0.13
CA PHE A 166 7.77 -12.44 -0.93
C PHE A 166 9.10 -12.44 -1.69
N LYS A 167 9.62 -13.64 -1.97
CA LYS A 167 10.88 -13.80 -2.70
C LYS A 167 10.74 -13.52 -4.19
N SER A 168 9.53 -13.70 -4.72
CA SER A 168 9.20 -13.48 -6.13
C SER A 168 7.76 -12.98 -6.31
N TYR A 169 7.50 -12.38 -7.47
CA TYR A 169 6.13 -12.07 -7.90
C TYR A 169 5.26 -13.31 -8.04
N ALA A 170 5.82 -14.44 -8.47
CA ALA A 170 5.09 -15.71 -8.56
C ALA A 170 4.60 -16.16 -7.19
N ASP A 171 5.47 -16.13 -6.16
CA ASP A 171 5.09 -16.49 -4.78
C ASP A 171 3.98 -15.56 -4.25
N TRP A 172 4.10 -14.25 -4.50
CA TRP A 172 3.07 -13.29 -4.12
C TRP A 172 1.74 -13.59 -4.82
N ARG A 173 1.78 -13.80 -6.14
CA ARG A 173 0.59 -14.05 -6.95
C ARG A 173 -0.10 -15.34 -6.54
N ASP A 174 0.65 -16.40 -6.27
CA ASP A 174 0.08 -17.69 -5.88
C ASP A 174 -0.54 -17.58 -4.47
N ALA A 175 0.17 -16.97 -3.51
CA ALA A 175 -0.35 -16.74 -2.16
C ALA A 175 -1.60 -15.85 -2.14
N LYS A 176 -1.63 -14.77 -2.92
CA LYS A 176 -2.81 -13.89 -3.02
C LYS A 176 -3.90 -14.49 -3.89
N GLY A 177 -3.55 -15.32 -4.88
CA GLY A 177 -4.47 -16.08 -5.70
C GLY A 177 -5.35 -17.01 -4.87
N GLU A 178 -4.78 -17.73 -3.89
CA GLU A 178 -5.56 -18.57 -2.98
C GLU A 178 -6.58 -17.76 -2.17
N ILE A 179 -6.20 -16.58 -1.67
CA ILE A 179 -7.14 -15.67 -0.97
C ILE A 179 -8.26 -15.23 -1.92
N LEU A 180 -7.93 -14.89 -3.15
CA LEU A 180 -8.88 -14.40 -4.15
C LEU A 180 -9.83 -15.50 -4.67
N LYS A 181 -9.50 -16.79 -4.60
CA LYS A 181 -10.47 -17.85 -4.91
C LYS A 181 -11.73 -17.75 -4.03
N PHE A 182 -11.54 -17.45 -2.75
CA PHE A 182 -12.63 -17.35 -1.78
C PHE A 182 -13.20 -15.95 -1.70
N ARG A 183 -12.34 -14.93 -1.61
CA ARG A 183 -12.73 -13.54 -1.32
C ARG A 183 -12.78 -12.62 -2.55
N GLY A 184 -12.37 -13.16 -3.70
CA GLY A 184 -12.34 -12.45 -4.98
C GLY A 184 -13.72 -12.09 -5.52
N PRO A 185 -13.77 -11.26 -6.58
CA PRO A 185 -15.00 -10.93 -7.28
C PRO A 185 -15.71 -12.20 -7.78
N LYS A 186 -17.04 -12.21 -7.68
CA LYS A 186 -17.91 -13.33 -8.10
C LYS A 186 -18.56 -13.05 -9.45
N TRP A 187 -17.77 -12.49 -10.36
CA TRP A 187 -18.23 -11.99 -11.65
C TRP A 187 -18.36 -13.10 -12.69
#